data_AF-A0A6F8V8J6-F1
#
_entry.id   AF-A0A6F8V8J6-F1
#
_cell.length_a   1.000
_cell.length_b   1.000
_cell.length_c   1.000
_cell.angle_alpha   90.00
_cell.angle_beta   90.00
_cell.angle_gamma   90.00
#
_symmetry.space_group_name_H-M   'P 1'
#
loop_
_entity.id
_entity.type
_entity.pdbx_description
1 polymer ?
#
loop_
_entity_poly.entity_id
_entity_poly.type
_entity_poly.pdbx_seq_one_letter_code
_entity_poly.pdbx_strand_id
1 'polypeptide(L)'
;MRAVREARMFLNQERRIPRNVNVEYSFIDILPDTTKHLQYWLDARRAENAIDLIDHKQTEIITNDFLQSLPSLVQKIQQRKMGEHALFVLDQYSYKDIPLPEIASILRTLKGAEVVMTFNVDNLTTYLSNHAANRKSVENIGLDKHIPWADLNMLKATQKREWRQSLQRYLAHGIKCETGAKFMTLFFVKPHGLNSWGYWLIHLSNQYRAHAVMKSLHWEHATEFGHELEPGVFVLGYNANKDADYTSQQTFEFAGTASKEACIDGVREHFGQTIFQLNKPTRLADLFQNCVTNSTAAENHLMEAARQLHASKNIIIVSKDGTVRRNNKTYSLSDVIEPSKQIILI
;
A
#
# COMPACT_ATOMS: atom_id res chain seq x y z
N MET A 1 -15.66 -8.13 -12.69
CA MET A 1 -15.72 -9.57 -13.06
C MET A 1 -14.85 -9.94 -14.26
N ARG A 2 -14.74 -9.07 -15.29
CA ARG A 2 -13.81 -9.27 -16.43
C ARG A 2 -12.39 -9.70 -16.05
N ALA A 3 -11.78 -9.06 -15.05
CA ALA A 3 -10.44 -9.40 -14.58
C ALA A 3 -10.29 -10.87 -14.13
N VAL A 4 -11.33 -11.46 -13.53
CA VAL A 4 -11.32 -12.87 -13.11
C VAL A 4 -11.40 -13.80 -14.32
N ARG A 5 -12.22 -13.45 -15.33
CA ARG A 5 -12.27 -14.17 -16.60
C ARG A 5 -10.93 -14.14 -17.33
N GLU A 6 -10.30 -12.98 -17.43
CA GLU A 6 -8.96 -12.83 -18.03
C GLU A 6 -7.91 -13.62 -17.25
N ALA A 7 -7.94 -13.56 -15.91
CA ALA A 7 -7.04 -14.34 -15.06
C ALA A 7 -7.22 -15.86 -15.24
N ARG A 8 -8.45 -16.36 -15.40
CA ARG A 8 -8.72 -17.78 -15.71
C ARG A 8 -8.11 -18.19 -17.04
N MET A 9 -8.20 -17.34 -18.06
CA MET A 9 -7.63 -17.60 -19.38
C MET A 9 -6.11 -17.62 -19.30
N PHE A 10 -5.51 -16.57 -18.74
CA PHE A 10 -4.06 -16.44 -18.60
C PHE A 10 -3.45 -17.58 -17.77
N LEU A 11 -4.06 -17.93 -16.64
CA LEU A 11 -3.56 -19.00 -15.77
C LEU A 11 -3.48 -20.37 -16.46
N ASN A 12 -4.35 -20.60 -17.46
CA ASN A 12 -4.54 -21.89 -18.11
C ASN A 12 -3.98 -21.99 -19.53
N GLN A 13 -3.44 -20.91 -20.09
CA GLN A 13 -3.01 -20.82 -21.49
C GLN A 13 -2.03 -21.93 -21.93
N GLU A 14 -1.17 -22.41 -21.03
CA GLU A 14 -0.15 -23.44 -21.31
C GLU A 14 -0.26 -24.68 -20.42
N ARG A 15 -1.38 -24.84 -19.71
CA ARG A 15 -1.54 -25.92 -18.73
C ARG A 15 -2.19 -27.15 -19.35
N ARG A 16 -1.54 -28.31 -19.17
CA ARG A 16 -2.15 -29.63 -19.45
C ARG A 16 -3.32 -29.95 -18.53
N ILE A 17 -3.23 -29.53 -17.26
CA ILE A 17 -4.29 -29.69 -16.26
C ILE A 17 -4.75 -28.28 -15.86
N PRO A 18 -5.96 -27.87 -16.25
CA PRO A 18 -6.49 -26.56 -15.91
C PRO A 18 -6.61 -26.36 -14.39
N ARG A 19 -6.29 -25.16 -13.94
CA ARG A 19 -6.58 -24.68 -12.58
C ARG A 19 -7.89 -23.91 -12.58
N ASN A 20 -8.70 -24.15 -11.55
CA ASN A 20 -9.93 -23.41 -11.33
C ASN A 20 -9.66 -22.16 -10.48
N VAL A 21 -10.20 -21.02 -10.89
CA VAL A 21 -10.25 -19.78 -10.11
C VAL A 21 -11.69 -19.56 -9.71
N ASN A 22 -12.00 -19.86 -8.44
CA ASN A 22 -13.33 -19.77 -7.87
C ASN A 22 -13.44 -18.47 -7.06
N VAL A 23 -14.36 -17.56 -7.41
CA VAL A 23 -14.47 -16.23 -6.79
C VAL A 23 -15.93 -16.00 -6.42
N GLU A 24 -16.16 -15.48 -5.21
CA GLU A 24 -17.49 -15.03 -4.79
C GLU A 24 -17.45 -13.52 -4.71
N TYR A 25 -18.54 -12.87 -5.12
CA TYR A 25 -18.66 -11.42 -5.14
C TYR A 25 -19.76 -11.01 -4.16
N SER A 26 -19.45 -10.06 -3.29
CA SER A 26 -20.44 -9.44 -2.41
C SER A 26 -20.39 -7.94 -2.62
N PHE A 27 -21.48 -7.36 -3.11
CA PHE A 27 -21.66 -5.93 -3.27
C PHE A 27 -22.61 -5.44 -2.19
N ILE A 28 -22.18 -4.45 -1.41
CA ILE A 28 -22.95 -3.92 -0.29
C ILE A 28 -23.13 -2.42 -0.48
N ASP A 29 -24.38 -1.96 -0.39
CA ASP A 29 -24.71 -0.54 -0.41
C ASP A 29 -25.96 -0.30 0.46
N ILE A 30 -26.01 0.81 1.18
CA ILE A 30 -27.13 1.12 2.08
C ILE A 30 -28.38 1.55 1.30
N LEU A 31 -28.22 2.04 0.06
CA LEU A 31 -29.30 2.58 -0.75
C LEU A 31 -30.01 1.47 -1.56
N PRO A 32 -31.33 1.28 -1.37
CA PRO A 32 -32.10 0.29 -2.12
C PRO A 32 -32.10 0.53 -3.62
N ASP A 33 -32.10 1.78 -4.06
CA ASP A 33 -32.14 2.10 -5.49
C ASP A 33 -30.80 1.77 -6.17
N THR A 34 -29.67 2.02 -5.51
CA THR A 34 -28.33 1.65 -6.01
C THR A 34 -28.20 0.14 -6.16
N THR A 35 -28.61 -0.62 -5.13
CA THR A 35 -28.54 -2.09 -5.16
C THR A 35 -29.47 -2.70 -6.21
N LYS A 36 -30.70 -2.19 -6.36
CA LYS A 36 -31.61 -2.60 -7.44
C LYS A 36 -31.05 -2.29 -8.83
N HIS A 37 -30.45 -1.11 -9.00
CA HIS A 37 -29.84 -0.72 -10.27
C HIS A 37 -28.65 -1.62 -10.61
N LEU A 38 -27.80 -1.94 -9.63
CA LEU A 38 -26.69 -2.86 -9.80
C LEU A 38 -27.17 -4.25 -10.22
N GLN A 39 -28.24 -4.77 -9.60
CA GLN A 39 -28.84 -6.05 -9.98
C GLN A 39 -29.28 -6.03 -11.45
N TYR A 40 -30.06 -5.03 -11.84
CA TYR A 40 -30.51 -4.84 -13.23
C TYR A 40 -29.32 -4.82 -14.21
N TRP A 41 -28.27 -4.07 -13.87
CA TRP A 41 -27.08 -3.96 -14.71
C TRP A 41 -26.33 -5.29 -14.84
N LEU A 42 -26.15 -6.03 -13.74
CA LEU A 42 -25.50 -7.34 -13.74
C LEU A 42 -26.29 -8.35 -14.59
N ASP A 43 -27.61 -8.33 -14.51
CA ASP A 43 -28.48 -9.19 -15.32
C ASP A 43 -28.40 -8.86 -16.81
N ALA A 44 -28.41 -7.58 -17.17
CA ALA A 44 -28.21 -7.13 -18.55
C ALA A 44 -26.85 -7.57 -19.10
N ARG A 45 -25.76 -7.36 -18.34
CA ARG A 45 -24.41 -7.81 -18.74
C ARG A 45 -24.28 -9.32 -18.82
N ARG A 46 -25.03 -10.06 -18.01
CA ARG A 46 -25.10 -11.51 -18.12
C ARG A 46 -25.82 -11.94 -19.40
N ALA A 47 -26.93 -11.28 -19.76
CA ALA A 47 -27.66 -11.55 -21.02
C ALA A 47 -26.78 -11.30 -22.26
N GLU A 48 -25.90 -10.30 -22.19
CA GLU A 48 -24.89 -10.00 -23.23
C GLU A 48 -23.67 -10.95 -23.23
N ASN A 49 -23.62 -11.95 -22.33
CA ASN A 49 -22.46 -12.83 -22.12
C ASN A 49 -21.15 -12.10 -21.75
N ALA A 50 -21.26 -10.89 -21.18
CA ALA A 50 -20.11 -10.16 -20.64
C ALA A 50 -19.66 -10.72 -19.28
N ILE A 51 -20.55 -11.39 -18.55
CA ILE A 51 -20.29 -12.04 -17.26
C ILE A 51 -20.50 -13.56 -17.40
N ASP A 52 -19.56 -14.36 -16.87
CA ASP A 52 -19.67 -15.82 -16.87
C ASP A 52 -20.83 -16.26 -15.96
N LEU A 53 -21.55 -17.31 -16.35
CA LEU A 53 -22.70 -17.81 -15.57
C LEU A 53 -22.34 -18.17 -14.13
N ILE A 54 -21.15 -18.73 -13.91
CA ILE A 54 -20.68 -19.10 -12.57
C ILE A 54 -20.46 -17.87 -11.69
N ASP A 55 -19.87 -16.80 -12.24
CA ASP A 55 -19.60 -15.56 -11.50
C ASP A 55 -20.88 -14.84 -11.14
N HIS A 56 -21.86 -14.80 -12.07
CA HIS A 56 -23.18 -14.23 -11.81
C HIS A 56 -23.90 -14.99 -10.69
N LYS A 57 -23.88 -16.33 -10.71
CA LYS A 57 -24.45 -17.17 -9.63
C LYS A 57 -23.74 -17.04 -8.28
N GLN A 58 -22.46 -16.69 -8.29
CA GLN A 58 -21.64 -16.47 -7.09
C GLN A 58 -21.62 -15.00 -6.66
N THR A 59 -22.48 -14.18 -7.25
CA THR A 59 -22.64 -12.78 -6.89
C THR A 59 -23.82 -12.60 -5.94
N GLU A 60 -23.58 -11.86 -4.87
CA GLU A 60 -24.57 -11.45 -3.89
C GLU A 60 -24.60 -9.93 -3.81
N ILE A 61 -25.81 -9.36 -3.76
CA ILE A 61 -26.05 -7.94 -3.55
C ILE A 61 -26.79 -7.78 -2.22
N ILE A 62 -26.24 -6.97 -1.32
CA ILE A 62 -26.75 -6.78 0.03
C ILE A 62 -27.12 -5.31 0.19
N THR A 63 -28.41 -5.03 0.43
CA THR A 63 -28.89 -3.69 0.77
C THR A 63 -28.81 -3.49 2.28
N ASN A 64 -27.67 -3.05 2.79
CA ASN A 64 -27.45 -2.83 4.21
C ASN A 64 -26.24 -1.92 4.44
N ASP A 65 -26.06 -1.44 5.66
CA ASP A 65 -24.81 -0.84 6.08
C ASP A 65 -23.66 -1.87 6.04
N PHE A 66 -22.49 -1.44 5.59
CA PHE A 66 -21.32 -2.31 5.45
C PHE A 66 -20.83 -2.82 6.80
N LEU A 67 -20.73 -1.95 7.81
CA LEU A 67 -20.23 -2.33 9.14
C LEU A 67 -21.21 -3.29 9.83
N GLN A 68 -22.52 -3.10 9.63
CA GLN A 68 -23.53 -4.06 10.11
C GLN A 68 -23.45 -5.42 9.40
N SER A 69 -23.05 -5.43 8.13
CA SER A 69 -22.91 -6.67 7.35
C SER A 69 -21.58 -7.38 7.59
N LEU A 70 -20.55 -6.65 8.02
CA LEU A 70 -19.17 -7.13 8.13
C LEU A 70 -19.01 -8.42 8.95
N PRO A 71 -19.64 -8.60 10.14
CA PRO A 71 -19.51 -9.84 10.91
C PRO A 71 -19.96 -11.08 10.13
N SER A 72 -21.09 -10.98 9.42
CA SER A 72 -21.63 -12.08 8.62
C SER A 72 -20.75 -12.38 7.40
N LEU A 73 -20.21 -11.35 6.75
CA LEU A 73 -19.29 -11.48 5.62
C LEU A 73 -17.99 -12.18 6.03
N VAL A 74 -17.40 -11.76 7.15
CA VAL A 74 -16.18 -12.38 7.69
C VAL A 74 -16.42 -13.85 8.01
N GLN A 75 -17.54 -14.18 8.67
CA GLN A 75 -17.90 -15.56 8.97
C GLN A 75 -18.04 -16.41 7.70
N LYS A 76 -18.72 -15.89 6.67
CA LYS A 76 -18.87 -16.54 5.37
C LYS A 76 -17.52 -16.82 4.71
N ILE A 77 -16.60 -15.83 4.71
CA ILE A 77 -15.25 -15.98 4.15
C ILE A 77 -14.45 -17.05 4.89
N GLN A 78 -14.58 -17.15 6.22
CA GLN A 78 -13.89 -18.15 7.04
C GLN A 78 -14.42 -19.56 6.83
N GLN A 79 -15.74 -19.72 6.67
CA GLN A 79 -16.37 -21.04 6.47
C GLN A 79 -16.09 -21.62 5.08
N ARG A 80 -15.68 -20.78 4.12
CA ARG A 80 -15.36 -21.22 2.76
C ARG A 80 -14.10 -22.11 2.76
N LYS A 81 -14.16 -23.23 2.03
CA LYS A 81 -13.02 -24.12 1.84
C LYS A 81 -11.88 -23.38 1.12
N MET A 82 -10.68 -23.42 1.68
CA MET A 82 -9.53 -22.58 1.23
C MET A 82 -9.85 -21.07 1.27
N GLY A 83 -10.74 -20.66 2.18
CA GLY A 83 -11.11 -19.28 2.44
C GLY A 83 -9.98 -18.47 3.05
N GLU A 84 -10.33 -17.41 3.79
CA GLU A 84 -9.39 -16.43 4.36
C GLU A 84 -8.67 -15.52 3.34
N HIS A 85 -8.81 -15.74 2.04
CA HIS A 85 -8.37 -14.83 0.98
C HIS A 85 -9.53 -13.95 0.52
N ALA A 86 -9.46 -12.65 0.78
CA ALA A 86 -10.51 -11.71 0.44
C ALA A 86 -9.91 -10.35 0.07
N LEU A 87 -10.44 -9.73 -0.98
CA LEU A 87 -10.11 -8.36 -1.36
C LEU A 87 -11.31 -7.48 -1.04
N PHE A 88 -11.16 -6.60 -0.06
CA PHE A 88 -12.14 -5.57 0.28
C PHE A 88 -11.81 -4.31 -0.52
N VAL A 89 -12.74 -3.87 -1.36
CA VAL A 89 -12.62 -2.60 -2.10
C VAL A 89 -13.64 -1.63 -1.51
N LEU A 90 -13.15 -0.60 -0.82
CA LEU A 90 -13.95 0.33 -0.03
C LEU A 90 -13.87 1.73 -0.64
N ASP A 91 -14.86 2.08 -1.45
CA ASP A 91 -14.97 3.40 -2.05
C ASP A 91 -15.80 4.32 -1.15
N GLN A 92 -15.15 4.90 -0.15
CA GLN A 92 -15.82 5.80 0.79
C GLN A 92 -15.96 7.21 0.24
N TYR A 93 -15.05 7.65 -0.65
CA TYR A 93 -14.83 9.03 -1.15
C TYR A 93 -14.74 10.15 -0.08
N SER A 94 -15.19 9.90 1.14
CA SER A 94 -15.04 10.67 2.37
C SER A 94 -13.89 10.11 3.20
N TYR A 95 -13.72 10.63 4.41
CA TYR A 95 -12.71 10.18 5.37
C TYR A 95 -13.31 9.68 6.69
N LYS A 96 -14.64 9.63 6.86
CA LYS A 96 -15.28 9.49 8.18
C LYS A 96 -16.07 8.19 8.40
N ASP A 97 -16.29 7.41 7.34
CA ASP A 97 -17.35 6.40 7.35
C ASP A 97 -16.87 5.02 7.78
N ILE A 98 -15.59 4.67 7.57
CA ILE A 98 -15.04 3.38 8.01
C ILE A 98 -13.96 3.58 9.08
N PRO A 99 -14.22 3.13 10.32
CA PRO A 99 -13.23 3.12 11.37
C PRO A 99 -12.05 2.21 11.05
N LEU A 100 -10.83 2.71 11.21
CA LEU A 100 -9.61 1.92 11.04
C LEU A 100 -9.51 0.69 11.97
N PRO A 101 -10.09 0.70 13.20
CA PRO A 101 -10.19 -0.52 14.02
C PRO A 101 -10.96 -1.67 13.35
N GLU A 102 -11.96 -1.38 12.51
CA GLU A 102 -12.70 -2.41 11.77
C GLU A 102 -11.81 -3.01 10.65
N ILE A 103 -11.02 -2.16 9.99
CA ILE A 103 -10.00 -2.62 9.03
C ILE A 103 -8.95 -3.50 9.72
N ALA A 104 -8.50 -3.12 10.92
CA ALA A 104 -7.60 -3.93 11.72
C ALA A 104 -8.21 -5.29 12.07
N SER A 105 -9.51 -5.31 12.42
CA SER A 105 -10.25 -6.53 12.69
C SER A 105 -10.28 -7.46 11.47
N ILE A 106 -10.53 -6.93 10.27
CA ILE A 106 -10.49 -7.68 9.00
C ILE A 106 -9.12 -8.31 8.79
N LEU A 107 -8.05 -7.51 8.82
CA LEU A 107 -6.69 -7.95 8.54
C LEU A 107 -6.14 -8.94 9.58
N ARG A 108 -6.61 -8.86 10.83
CA ARG A 108 -6.28 -9.81 11.89
C ARG A 108 -7.03 -11.13 11.76
N THR A 109 -8.30 -11.07 11.34
CA THR A 109 -9.20 -12.23 11.33
C THR A 109 -9.04 -13.07 10.06
N LEU A 110 -8.73 -12.45 8.93
CA LEU A 110 -8.61 -13.08 7.63
C LEU A 110 -7.15 -13.04 7.15
N LYS A 111 -6.45 -14.18 7.18
CA LYS A 111 -4.99 -14.25 6.93
C LYS A 111 -4.57 -13.71 5.57
N GLY A 112 -5.38 -13.94 4.54
CA GLY A 112 -5.15 -13.51 3.17
C GLY A 112 -5.95 -12.27 2.78
N ALA A 113 -6.46 -11.51 3.75
CA ALA A 113 -7.20 -10.30 3.45
C ALA A 113 -6.30 -9.17 2.93
N GLU A 114 -6.85 -8.44 1.98
CA GLU A 114 -6.33 -7.21 1.44
C GLU A 114 -7.45 -6.17 1.47
N VAL A 115 -7.10 -4.93 1.80
CA VAL A 115 -8.03 -3.81 1.76
C VAL A 115 -7.49 -2.76 0.81
N VAL A 116 -8.30 -2.36 -0.16
CA VAL A 116 -8.08 -1.22 -1.03
C VAL A 116 -9.16 -0.20 -0.70
N MET A 117 -8.78 0.99 -0.24
CA MET A 117 -9.74 2.02 0.15
C MET A 117 -9.38 3.39 -0.37
N THR A 118 -10.38 4.18 -0.73
CA THR A 118 -10.20 5.60 -1.03
C THR A 118 -10.19 6.41 0.26
N PHE A 119 -9.31 7.41 0.36
CA PHE A 119 -9.21 8.30 1.51
C PHE A 119 -9.00 9.74 1.04
N ASN A 120 -9.95 10.62 1.34
CA ASN A 120 -9.93 12.00 0.86
C ASN A 120 -9.03 12.89 1.72
N VAL A 121 -7.72 12.74 1.51
CA VAL A 121 -6.68 13.40 2.30
C VAL A 121 -6.68 14.92 2.15
N ASP A 122 -6.93 15.46 0.95
CA ASP A 122 -6.90 16.90 0.73
C ASP A 122 -8.07 17.59 1.41
N ASN A 123 -9.25 16.98 1.38
CA ASN A 123 -10.42 17.45 2.12
C ASN A 123 -10.12 17.44 3.62
N LEU A 124 -9.66 16.30 4.16
CA LEU A 124 -9.32 16.19 5.57
C LEU A 124 -8.30 17.26 5.99
N THR A 125 -7.15 17.33 5.31
CA THR A 125 -6.08 18.28 5.66
C THR A 125 -6.52 19.75 5.54
N THR A 126 -7.33 20.08 4.54
CA THR A 126 -7.86 21.43 4.32
C THR A 126 -8.74 21.87 5.48
N TYR A 127 -9.71 21.04 5.86
CA TYR A 127 -10.68 21.42 6.89
C TYR A 127 -10.24 21.13 8.31
N LEU A 128 -9.19 20.31 8.50
CA LEU A 128 -8.70 19.92 9.82
C LEU A 128 -8.48 21.14 10.70
N SER A 129 -9.27 21.28 11.75
CA SER A 129 -9.20 22.40 12.68
C SER A 129 -9.41 21.90 14.10
N ASN A 130 -8.83 22.62 15.06
CA ASN A 130 -8.89 22.25 16.46
C ASN A 130 -10.22 22.69 17.11
N HIS A 131 -11.34 22.21 16.56
CA HIS A 131 -12.70 22.41 17.06
C HIS A 131 -13.42 21.06 17.21
N ALA A 132 -14.36 20.97 18.15
CA ALA A 132 -14.96 19.72 18.60
C ALA A 132 -15.54 18.84 17.47
N ALA A 133 -16.23 19.42 16.50
CA ALA A 133 -16.83 18.68 15.39
C ALA A 133 -15.79 18.05 14.45
N ASN A 134 -14.65 18.72 14.25
CA ASN A 134 -13.55 18.21 13.43
C ASN A 134 -12.82 17.06 14.15
N ARG A 135 -12.49 17.25 15.43
CA ARG A 135 -11.89 16.20 16.25
C ARG A 135 -12.73 14.93 16.28
N LYS A 136 -14.04 15.06 16.50
CA LYS A 136 -14.97 13.92 16.53
C LYS A 136 -14.92 13.09 15.24
N SER A 137 -14.81 13.73 14.08
CA SER A 137 -14.74 13.01 12.80
C SER A 137 -13.43 12.22 12.64
N VAL A 138 -12.32 12.76 13.16
CA VAL A 138 -11.01 12.11 13.18
C VAL A 138 -10.92 11.02 14.26
N GLU A 139 -11.59 11.24 15.40
CA GLU A 139 -11.74 10.28 16.49
C GLU A 139 -12.55 9.05 16.04
N ASN A 140 -13.68 9.26 15.35
CA ASN A 140 -14.52 8.18 14.83
C ASN A 140 -13.74 7.20 13.95
N ILE A 141 -12.74 7.67 13.22
CA ILE A 141 -11.88 6.83 12.37
C ILE A 141 -10.63 6.31 13.07
N GLY A 142 -10.39 6.70 14.33
CA GLY A 142 -9.27 6.26 15.15
C GLY A 142 -7.99 7.09 15.00
N LEU A 143 -8.01 8.22 14.29
CA LEU A 143 -6.80 8.99 14.00
C LEU A 143 -6.51 10.12 15.00
N ASP A 144 -7.39 10.41 15.95
CA ASP A 144 -7.30 11.61 16.80
C ASP A 144 -5.95 11.75 17.53
N LYS A 145 -5.47 10.65 18.12
CA LYS A 145 -4.18 10.60 18.85
C LYS A 145 -2.94 10.80 17.97
N HIS A 146 -3.08 10.67 16.64
CA HIS A 146 -1.99 10.81 15.68
C HIS A 146 -1.92 12.21 15.08
N ILE A 147 -2.90 13.09 15.37
CA ILE A 147 -2.90 14.47 14.90
C ILE A 147 -2.16 15.35 15.92
N PRO A 148 -1.20 16.20 15.48
CA PRO A 148 -0.51 17.14 16.34
C PRO A 148 -1.40 18.37 16.65
N TRP A 149 -2.49 18.16 17.41
CA TRP A 149 -3.51 19.20 17.63
C TRP A 149 -2.98 20.49 18.26
N ALA A 150 -1.98 20.39 19.15
CA ALA A 150 -1.38 21.55 19.81
C ALA A 150 -0.62 22.44 18.80
N ASP A 151 0.07 21.80 17.85
CA ASP A 151 0.95 22.49 16.90
C ASP A 151 0.24 22.82 15.58
N LEU A 152 -0.99 22.34 15.37
CA LEU A 152 -1.70 22.46 14.09
C LEU A 152 -1.81 23.90 13.59
N ASN A 153 -2.10 24.85 14.49
CA ASN A 153 -2.19 26.28 14.15
C ASN A 153 -0.83 26.84 13.76
N MET A 154 0.23 26.45 14.47
CA MET A 154 1.60 26.88 14.19
C MET A 154 2.08 26.30 12.85
N LEU A 155 1.85 25.00 12.61
CA LEU A 155 2.15 24.32 11.34
C LEU A 155 1.50 25.05 10.16
N LYS A 156 0.19 25.35 10.26
CA LYS A 156 -0.55 26.08 9.20
C LYS A 156 -0.05 27.52 9.00
N ALA A 157 0.41 28.19 10.06
CA ALA A 157 0.83 29.59 10.02
C ALA A 157 2.26 29.79 9.49
N THR A 158 3.18 28.88 9.81
CA THR A 158 4.63 29.06 9.56
C THR A 158 5.11 28.44 8.25
N GLN A 159 4.49 27.35 7.78
CA GLN A 159 5.00 26.54 6.67
C GLN A 159 4.03 26.49 5.48
N LYS A 160 3.72 27.64 4.83
CA LYS A 160 2.65 27.78 3.82
C LYS A 160 2.56 26.65 2.75
N ARG A 161 3.67 25.98 2.42
CA ARG A 161 3.69 24.81 1.51
C ARG A 161 3.92 23.45 2.20
N GLU A 162 4.78 23.38 3.22
CA GLU A 162 5.22 22.10 3.82
C GLU A 162 4.25 21.55 4.87
N TRP A 163 3.37 22.37 5.46
CA TRP A 163 2.47 21.92 6.54
C TRP A 163 1.54 20.77 6.10
N ARG A 164 1.15 20.74 4.82
CA ARG A 164 0.32 19.66 4.26
C ARG A 164 1.09 18.34 4.21
N GLN A 165 2.34 18.37 3.81
CA GLN A 165 3.20 17.19 3.75
C GLN A 165 3.46 16.64 5.15
N SER A 166 3.75 17.52 6.11
CA SER A 166 3.88 17.15 7.53
C SER A 166 2.61 16.48 8.06
N LEU A 167 1.44 17.04 7.79
CA LEU A 167 0.17 16.48 8.23
C LEU A 167 -0.17 15.15 7.53
N GLN A 168 0.12 15.03 6.24
CA GLN A 168 0.00 13.78 5.50
C GLN A 168 0.87 12.68 6.12
N ARG A 169 2.09 12.98 6.56
CA ARG A 169 2.96 12.00 7.26
C ARG A 169 2.34 11.50 8.56
N TYR A 170 1.75 12.39 9.37
CA TYR A 170 1.01 12.02 10.57
C TYR A 170 -0.19 11.11 10.25
N LEU A 171 -0.97 11.46 9.22
CA LEU A 171 -2.12 10.67 8.79
C LEU A 171 -1.70 9.28 8.28
N ALA A 172 -0.68 9.21 7.42
CA ALA A 172 -0.17 7.95 6.90
C ALA A 172 0.37 7.05 8.04
N HIS A 173 1.11 7.63 8.99
CA HIS A 173 1.56 6.92 10.18
C HIS A 173 0.38 6.40 11.02
N GLY A 174 -0.60 7.25 11.29
CA GLY A 174 -1.78 6.88 12.06
C GLY A 174 -2.58 5.75 11.38
N ILE A 175 -2.79 5.83 10.07
CA ILE A 175 -3.47 4.78 9.30
C ILE A 175 -2.72 3.46 9.41
N LYS A 176 -1.39 3.48 9.25
CA LYS A 176 -0.55 2.29 9.39
C LYS A 176 -0.66 1.67 10.78
N CYS A 177 -0.60 2.50 11.83
CA CYS A 177 -0.65 2.07 13.22
C CYS A 177 -2.02 1.52 13.62
N GLU A 178 -3.11 2.23 13.31
CA GLU A 178 -4.46 1.82 13.71
C GLU A 178 -4.94 0.58 12.95
N THR A 179 -4.56 0.41 11.69
CA THR A 179 -4.94 -0.77 10.91
C THR A 179 -4.10 -2.00 11.25
N GLY A 180 -2.90 -1.82 11.80
CA GLY A 180 -1.97 -2.90 12.10
C GLY A 180 -1.50 -3.69 10.88
N ALA A 181 -1.73 -3.18 9.67
CA ALA A 181 -1.32 -3.85 8.43
C ALA A 181 0.20 -4.01 8.40
N LYS A 182 0.74 -5.17 8.01
CA LYS A 182 2.21 -5.35 7.86
C LYS A 182 2.76 -4.54 6.68
N PHE A 183 1.98 -4.40 5.62
CA PHE A 183 2.34 -3.67 4.41
C PHE A 183 1.28 -2.63 4.05
N MET A 184 1.73 -1.46 3.60
CA MET A 184 0.85 -0.38 3.15
C MET A 184 1.43 0.30 1.91
N THR A 185 0.61 0.53 0.89
CA THR A 185 0.95 1.36 -0.27
C THR A 185 -0.02 2.53 -0.36
N LEU A 186 0.51 3.74 -0.47
CA LEU A 186 -0.25 4.95 -0.77
C LEU A 186 -0.10 5.28 -2.25
N PHE A 187 -1.22 5.46 -2.92
CA PHE A 187 -1.31 5.93 -4.30
C PHE A 187 -1.96 7.31 -4.28
N PHE A 188 -1.30 8.34 -4.77
CA PHE A 188 -1.87 9.69 -4.78
C PHE A 188 -2.55 9.90 -6.13
N VAL A 189 -3.87 9.88 -6.11
CA VAL A 189 -4.68 10.11 -7.31
C VAL A 189 -5.01 11.59 -7.38
N LYS A 190 -4.60 12.24 -8.46
CA LYS A 190 -4.98 13.62 -8.79
C LYS A 190 -5.94 13.60 -9.98
N PRO A 191 -7.21 14.02 -9.82
CA PRO A 191 -8.14 14.10 -10.93
C PRO A 191 -7.63 15.05 -12.02
N HIS A 192 -7.84 14.70 -13.28
CA HIS A 192 -7.62 15.64 -14.39
C HIS A 192 -8.75 16.70 -14.41
N GLY A 193 -8.40 17.99 -14.39
CA GLY A 193 -9.37 19.09 -14.54
C GLY A 193 -9.14 20.28 -13.61
N LEU A 194 -10.15 21.15 -13.52
CA LEU A 194 -10.12 22.37 -12.67
C LEU A 194 -10.19 22.07 -11.17
N ASN A 195 -10.77 20.92 -10.79
CA ASN A 195 -10.75 20.45 -9.41
C ASN A 195 -9.50 19.58 -9.20
N SER A 196 -8.49 20.15 -8.55
CA SER A 196 -7.18 19.53 -8.31
C SER A 196 -7.10 18.71 -7.02
N TRP A 197 -8.23 18.52 -6.31
CA TRP A 197 -8.23 17.86 -5.01
C TRP A 197 -7.89 16.39 -5.17
N GLY A 198 -6.75 16.00 -4.62
CA GLY A 198 -6.26 14.64 -4.63
C GLY A 198 -6.89 13.80 -3.53
N TYR A 199 -6.89 12.49 -3.75
CA TYR A 199 -7.20 11.51 -2.73
C TYR A 199 -6.15 10.42 -2.73
N TRP A 200 -6.09 9.67 -1.64
CA TRP A 200 -5.28 8.47 -1.56
C TRP A 200 -6.13 7.27 -1.92
N LEU A 201 -5.62 6.45 -2.83
CA LEU A 201 -5.98 5.05 -2.86
C LEU A 201 -4.97 4.32 -1.96
N ILE A 202 -5.45 3.66 -0.92
CA ILE A 202 -4.64 3.01 0.11
C ILE A 202 -4.80 1.52 -0.05
N HIS A 203 -3.69 0.80 -0.24
CA HIS A 203 -3.65 -0.66 -0.17
C HIS A 203 -3.03 -1.10 1.16
N LEU A 204 -3.72 -1.99 1.86
CA LEU A 204 -3.31 -2.57 3.14
C LEU A 204 -3.31 -4.09 3.02
N SER A 205 -2.23 -4.73 3.44
CA SER A 205 -2.13 -6.19 3.40
C SER A 205 -1.17 -6.73 4.45
N ASN A 206 -1.40 -7.97 4.88
CA ASN A 206 -0.44 -8.75 5.67
C ASN A 206 0.43 -9.69 4.82
N GLN A 207 0.23 -9.69 3.49
CA GLN A 207 0.91 -10.55 2.54
C GLN A 207 1.94 -9.76 1.72
N TYR A 208 3.23 -10.10 1.86
CA TYR A 208 4.31 -9.41 1.15
C TYR A 208 4.14 -9.47 -0.37
N ARG A 209 3.72 -10.64 -0.90
CA ARG A 209 3.55 -10.81 -2.35
C ARG A 209 2.48 -9.88 -2.92
N ALA A 210 1.38 -9.69 -2.20
CA ALA A 210 0.32 -8.77 -2.60
C ALA A 210 0.84 -7.33 -2.68
N HIS A 211 1.55 -6.89 -1.64
CA HIS A 211 2.16 -5.57 -1.60
C HIS A 211 3.18 -5.36 -2.74
N ALA A 212 4.03 -6.35 -3.00
CA ALA A 212 5.02 -6.29 -4.07
C ALA A 212 4.37 -6.13 -5.45
N VAL A 213 3.28 -6.87 -5.73
CA VAL A 213 2.51 -6.73 -6.97
C VAL A 213 1.91 -5.33 -7.09
N MET A 214 1.31 -4.79 -6.02
CA MET A 214 0.74 -3.44 -6.03
C MET A 214 1.80 -2.36 -6.27
N LYS A 215 3.02 -2.51 -5.74
CA LYS A 215 4.14 -1.60 -6.03
C LYS A 215 4.60 -1.68 -7.48
N SER A 216 4.68 -2.88 -8.05
CA SER A 216 5.02 -3.03 -9.47
C SER A 216 3.99 -2.34 -10.37
N LEU A 217 2.70 -2.51 -10.09
CA LEU A 217 1.62 -1.85 -10.82
C LEU A 217 1.69 -0.32 -10.68
N HIS A 218 2.04 0.21 -9.50
CA HIS A 218 2.23 1.65 -9.29
C HIS A 218 3.26 2.22 -10.28
N TRP A 219 4.41 1.55 -10.43
CA TRP A 219 5.45 1.99 -11.36
C TRP A 219 5.09 1.79 -12.82
N GLU A 220 4.31 0.77 -13.15
CA GLU A 220 3.82 0.53 -14.50
C GLU A 220 2.83 1.62 -14.95
N HIS A 221 1.98 2.08 -14.03
CA HIS A 221 0.96 3.11 -14.28
C HIS A 221 1.34 4.49 -13.73
N ALA A 222 2.64 4.73 -13.55
CA ALA A 222 3.20 5.88 -12.86
C ALA A 222 2.75 7.26 -13.37
N THR A 223 2.28 7.37 -14.61
CA THR A 223 1.76 8.63 -15.17
C THR A 223 0.45 9.09 -14.52
N GLU A 224 -0.21 8.21 -13.74
CA GLU A 224 -1.51 8.47 -13.11
C GLU A 224 -1.39 8.79 -11.60
N PHE A 225 -0.19 8.67 -11.01
CA PHE A 225 0.04 8.81 -9.58
C PHE A 225 1.22 9.75 -9.26
N GLY A 226 1.00 10.75 -8.40
CA GLY A 226 2.05 11.65 -7.89
C GLY A 226 2.59 11.23 -6.53
N HIS A 227 3.67 11.84 -6.04
CA HIS A 227 4.09 11.68 -4.65
C HIS A 227 4.65 12.99 -4.08
N GLU A 228 4.34 13.26 -2.81
CA GLU A 228 4.93 14.36 -2.05
C GLU A 228 5.90 13.87 -0.96
N LEU A 229 6.24 12.57 -0.91
CA LEU A 229 7.27 12.02 -0.02
C LEU A 229 8.55 11.65 -0.78
N GLU A 230 9.63 11.51 -0.01
CA GLU A 230 11.02 11.35 -0.45
C GLU A 230 11.23 10.26 -1.53
N PRO A 231 12.13 10.49 -2.52
CA PRO A 231 12.60 9.43 -3.40
C PRO A 231 13.34 8.36 -2.58
N GLY A 232 12.99 7.09 -2.77
CA GLY A 232 13.63 5.98 -2.08
C GLY A 232 12.87 5.60 -0.80
N VAL A 233 13.47 5.82 0.37
CA VAL A 233 12.89 5.47 1.68
C VAL A 233 12.43 6.73 2.40
N PHE A 234 11.13 6.82 2.69
CA PHE A 234 10.51 7.91 3.43
C PHE A 234 10.11 7.46 4.84
N VAL A 235 10.18 8.38 5.81
CA VAL A 235 9.70 8.12 7.17
C VAL A 235 8.20 8.38 7.26
N LEU A 236 7.42 7.39 7.70
CA LEU A 236 6.03 7.59 8.10
C LEU A 236 5.99 8.27 9.48
N GLY A 237 5.62 9.54 9.49
CA GLY A 237 5.57 10.40 10.69
C GLY A 237 6.48 11.62 10.56
N TYR A 238 6.23 12.64 11.38
CA TYR A 238 7.06 13.85 11.44
C TYR A 238 8.00 13.78 12.65
N ASN A 239 9.26 14.18 12.47
CA ASN A 239 10.24 14.30 13.54
C ASN A 239 10.85 15.71 13.51
N ALA A 240 10.49 16.53 14.50
CA ALA A 240 10.94 17.92 14.61
C ALA A 240 12.48 18.08 14.67
N ASN A 241 13.21 17.06 15.12
CA ASN A 241 14.68 17.08 15.18
C ASN A 241 15.37 16.87 13.82
N LYS A 242 14.61 16.59 12.77
CA LYS A 242 15.10 16.37 11.39
C LYS A 242 14.48 17.35 10.40
N ASP A 243 13.87 18.44 10.88
CA ASP A 243 13.09 19.40 10.10
C ASP A 243 13.90 20.05 8.95
N ALA A 244 15.20 20.28 9.15
CA ALA A 244 16.10 20.80 8.11
C ALA A 244 16.27 19.86 6.91
N ASP A 245 16.23 18.53 7.12
CA ASP A 245 16.25 17.52 6.06
C ASP A 245 14.86 17.36 5.39
N TYR A 246 13.80 17.78 6.09
CA TYR A 246 12.41 17.59 5.67
C TYR A 246 11.81 18.76 4.88
N THR A 247 12.32 19.98 5.04
CA THR A 247 11.74 21.21 4.46
C THR A 247 12.29 21.57 3.08
N SER A 248 13.40 20.95 2.64
CA SER A 248 14.04 21.24 1.34
C SER A 248 13.60 20.32 0.18
N GLN A 249 12.39 19.76 0.26
CA GLN A 249 11.96 18.63 -0.58
C GLN A 249 11.41 19.06 -1.96
N GLN A 250 11.82 18.34 -3.02
CA GLN A 250 11.20 18.43 -4.34
C GLN A 250 10.10 17.37 -4.48
N THR A 251 8.98 17.74 -5.10
CA THR A 251 7.89 16.81 -5.46
C THR A 251 8.44 15.65 -6.28
N PHE A 252 8.08 14.42 -5.96
CA PHE A 252 8.54 13.23 -6.65
C PHE A 252 7.48 12.75 -7.65
N GLU A 253 7.79 12.80 -8.93
CA GLU A 253 6.96 12.24 -10.00
C GLU A 253 7.50 10.87 -10.41
N PHE A 254 6.63 9.88 -10.55
CA PHE A 254 7.01 8.50 -10.83
C PHE A 254 7.39 8.22 -12.30
N ALA A 255 7.73 9.25 -13.09
CA ALA A 255 8.01 9.09 -14.51
C ALA A 255 9.50 9.29 -14.84
N GLY A 256 10.03 8.43 -15.73
CA GLY A 256 11.35 8.62 -16.32
C GLY A 256 12.51 7.96 -15.56
N THR A 257 13.68 7.96 -16.20
CA THR A 257 14.90 7.30 -15.70
C THR A 257 15.44 7.95 -14.43
N ALA A 258 15.39 9.29 -14.34
CA ALA A 258 15.89 10.04 -13.19
C ALA A 258 15.17 9.69 -11.87
N SER A 259 13.84 9.61 -11.89
CA SER A 259 13.05 9.25 -10.69
C SER A 259 13.31 7.82 -10.23
N LYS A 260 13.49 6.90 -11.18
CA LYS A 260 13.87 5.51 -10.89
C LYS A 260 15.25 5.43 -10.26
N GLU A 261 16.24 6.14 -10.80
CA GLU A 261 17.60 6.19 -10.28
C GLU A 261 17.62 6.78 -8.86
N ALA A 262 16.93 7.91 -8.64
CA ALA A 262 16.81 8.52 -7.32
C ALA A 262 16.18 7.57 -6.28
N CYS A 263 15.15 6.81 -6.68
CA CYS A 263 14.55 5.79 -5.82
C CYS A 263 15.56 4.69 -5.44
N ILE A 264 16.30 4.16 -6.42
CA ILE A 264 17.30 3.11 -6.20
C ILE A 264 18.45 3.62 -5.32
N ASP A 265 18.96 4.82 -5.58
CA ASP A 265 20.04 5.44 -4.82
C ASP A 265 19.63 5.69 -3.36
N GLY A 266 18.42 6.21 -3.12
CA GLY A 266 17.89 6.42 -1.77
C GLY A 266 17.74 5.11 -0.99
N VAL A 267 17.26 4.05 -1.64
CA VAL A 267 17.19 2.70 -1.03
C VAL A 267 18.58 2.14 -0.77
N ARG A 268 19.53 2.32 -1.69
CA ARG A 268 20.91 1.84 -1.55
C ARG A 268 21.57 2.45 -0.32
N GLU A 269 21.44 3.76 -0.15
CA GLU A 269 21.98 4.48 1.01
C GLU A 269 21.36 3.96 2.33
N HIS A 270 20.03 3.82 2.36
CA HIS A 270 19.32 3.28 3.51
C HIS A 270 19.75 1.85 3.86
N PHE A 271 19.91 0.97 2.87
CA PHE A 271 20.42 -0.38 3.06
C PHE A 271 21.82 -0.38 3.63
N GLY A 272 22.71 0.45 3.10
CA GLY A 272 24.06 0.64 3.64
C GLY A 272 24.01 0.96 5.13
N GLN A 273 23.34 2.06 5.49
CA GLN A 273 23.22 2.49 6.89
C GLN A 273 22.66 1.39 7.79
N THR A 274 21.58 0.73 7.35
CA THR A 274 20.90 -0.31 8.12
C THR A 274 21.78 -1.54 8.35
N ILE A 275 22.47 -2.02 7.30
CA ILE A 275 23.33 -3.21 7.38
C ILE A 275 24.52 -2.95 8.31
N PHE A 276 25.17 -1.79 8.20
CA PHE A 276 26.30 -1.43 9.06
C PHE A 276 25.89 -1.14 10.51
N GLN A 277 24.70 -0.56 10.75
CA GLN A 277 24.18 -0.35 12.10
C GLN A 277 23.78 -1.66 12.79
N LEU A 278 23.12 -2.58 12.07
CA LEU A 278 22.74 -3.88 12.60
C LEU A 278 23.96 -4.77 12.87
N ASN A 279 25.02 -4.62 12.07
CA ASN A 279 26.29 -5.33 12.15
C ASN A 279 26.14 -6.85 12.36
N LYS A 280 25.18 -7.45 11.65
CA LYS A 280 24.90 -8.89 11.71
C LYS A 280 24.40 -9.43 10.36
N PRO A 281 24.59 -10.73 10.08
CA PRO A 281 24.01 -11.36 8.90
C PRO A 281 22.49 -11.20 8.89
N THR A 282 21.96 -10.67 7.80
CA THR A 282 20.53 -10.40 7.63
C THR A 282 20.05 -11.03 6.32
N ARG A 283 18.84 -11.60 6.26
CA ARG A 283 18.33 -12.12 4.98
C ARG A 283 17.87 -10.96 4.10
N LEU A 284 18.08 -11.07 2.79
CA LEU A 284 17.57 -10.09 1.83
C LEU A 284 16.05 -9.93 1.96
N ALA A 285 15.31 -11.03 2.14
CA ALA A 285 13.87 -11.00 2.41
C ALA A 285 13.50 -10.08 3.58
N ASP A 286 14.25 -10.16 4.70
CA ASP A 286 13.95 -9.40 5.92
C ASP A 286 14.30 -7.92 5.72
N LEU A 287 15.44 -7.64 5.09
CA LEU A 287 15.85 -6.28 4.73
C LEU A 287 14.80 -5.61 3.82
N PHE A 288 14.31 -6.33 2.82
CA PHE A 288 13.31 -5.80 1.88
C PHE A 288 11.97 -5.59 2.58
N GLN A 289 11.48 -6.56 3.35
CA GLN A 289 10.22 -6.45 4.07
C GLN A 289 10.19 -5.26 5.05
N ASN A 290 11.32 -4.96 5.69
CA ASN A 290 11.43 -3.82 6.61
C ASN A 290 11.49 -2.46 5.89
N CYS A 291 11.82 -2.44 4.59
CA CYS A 291 11.95 -1.23 3.80
C CYS A 291 10.68 -0.90 2.98
N VAL A 292 10.01 -1.91 2.43
CA VAL A 292 9.00 -1.71 1.35
C VAL A 292 7.86 -0.77 1.69
N THR A 293 7.32 -0.83 2.92
CA THR A 293 6.20 0.05 3.34
C THR A 293 6.62 1.52 3.35
N ASN A 294 7.86 1.76 3.77
CA ASN A 294 8.43 3.08 3.95
C ASN A 294 9.22 3.51 2.71
N SER A 295 8.91 2.97 1.54
CA SER A 295 9.64 3.31 0.32
C SER A 295 8.71 3.32 -0.88
N THR A 296 9.07 4.06 -1.92
CA THR A 296 8.36 3.99 -3.20
C THR A 296 8.81 2.80 -4.05
N ALA A 297 9.87 2.10 -3.64
CA ALA A 297 10.51 1.04 -4.38
C ALA A 297 9.62 -0.20 -4.59
N ALA A 298 9.65 -0.72 -5.82
CA ALA A 298 9.23 -2.09 -6.11
C ALA A 298 10.39 -3.06 -5.87
N GLU A 299 10.10 -4.36 -5.79
CA GLU A 299 11.10 -5.39 -5.44
C GLU A 299 12.33 -5.38 -6.36
N ASN A 300 12.14 -5.10 -7.65
CA ASN A 300 13.23 -4.94 -8.62
C ASN A 300 14.16 -3.75 -8.29
N HIS A 301 13.63 -2.66 -7.76
CA HIS A 301 14.42 -1.50 -7.32
C HIS A 301 15.24 -1.83 -6.07
N LEU A 302 14.65 -2.54 -5.10
CA LEU A 302 15.37 -3.02 -3.92
C LEU A 302 16.50 -3.99 -4.30
N MET A 303 16.22 -4.88 -5.25
CA MET A 303 17.20 -5.83 -5.77
C MET A 303 18.37 -5.11 -6.46
N GLU A 304 18.07 -4.09 -7.26
CA GLU A 304 19.10 -3.29 -7.91
C GLU A 304 19.91 -2.48 -6.89
N ALA A 305 19.27 -1.88 -5.89
CA ALA A 305 19.95 -1.18 -4.80
C ALA A 305 20.92 -2.10 -4.04
N ALA A 306 20.48 -3.32 -3.70
CA ALA A 306 21.34 -4.33 -3.09
C ALA A 306 22.50 -4.75 -4.01
N ARG A 307 22.27 -4.84 -5.33
CA ARG A 307 23.31 -5.12 -6.33
C ARG A 307 24.35 -4.01 -6.39
N GLN A 308 23.92 -2.75 -6.42
CA GLN A 308 24.83 -1.60 -6.42
C GLN A 308 25.66 -1.54 -5.13
N LEU A 309 25.05 -1.82 -3.98
CA LEU A 309 25.78 -1.89 -2.71
C LEU A 309 26.80 -3.04 -2.69
N HIS A 310 26.46 -4.20 -3.26
CA HIS A 310 27.41 -5.30 -3.39
C HIS A 310 28.55 -4.98 -4.37
N ALA A 311 28.26 -4.23 -5.44
CA ALA A 311 29.25 -3.79 -6.41
C ALA A 311 30.29 -2.86 -5.81
N SER A 312 29.94 -2.06 -4.80
CA SER A 312 30.89 -1.19 -4.09
C SER A 312 31.85 -1.94 -3.16
N LYS A 313 31.67 -3.25 -2.99
CA LYS A 313 32.46 -4.13 -2.10
C LYS A 313 32.36 -3.79 -0.59
N ASN A 314 31.43 -2.90 -0.22
CA ASN A 314 31.17 -2.56 1.17
C ASN A 314 30.42 -3.68 1.92
N ILE A 315 29.75 -4.56 1.20
CA ILE A 315 29.01 -5.70 1.73
C ILE A 315 29.43 -6.99 1.01
N ILE A 316 29.04 -8.12 1.58
CA ILE A 316 29.05 -9.42 0.91
C ILE A 316 27.65 -10.04 0.94
N ILE A 317 27.33 -10.81 -0.10
CA ILE A 317 26.09 -11.57 -0.19
C ILE A 317 26.43 -13.05 -0.27
N VAL A 318 25.80 -13.86 0.57
CA VAL A 318 26.03 -15.30 0.71
C VAL A 318 24.73 -16.03 0.43
N SER A 319 24.79 -17.08 -0.39
CA SER A 319 23.63 -17.95 -0.63
C SER A 319 23.20 -18.67 0.65
N LYS A 320 21.97 -19.18 0.70
CA LYS A 320 21.50 -20.05 1.78
C LYS A 320 22.48 -21.21 2.09
N ASP A 321 23.18 -21.73 1.09
CA ASP A 321 24.12 -22.86 1.22
C ASP A 321 25.56 -22.42 1.60
N GLY A 322 25.76 -21.15 1.99
CA GLY A 322 27.06 -20.63 2.42
C GLY A 322 28.00 -20.19 1.30
N THR A 323 27.61 -20.33 0.02
CA THR A 323 28.45 -19.86 -1.10
C THR A 323 28.38 -18.34 -1.28
N VAL A 324 29.54 -17.68 -1.34
CA VAL A 324 29.60 -16.23 -1.61
C VAL A 324 29.15 -15.95 -3.04
N ARG A 325 28.17 -15.08 -3.20
CA ARG A 325 27.64 -14.66 -4.51
C ARG A 325 28.65 -13.76 -5.20
N ARG A 326 28.76 -13.91 -6.52
CA ARG A 326 29.46 -12.93 -7.37
C ARG A 326 28.49 -11.86 -7.80
N ASN A 327 28.99 -10.65 -8.05
CA ASN A 327 28.18 -9.48 -8.43
C ASN A 327 27.39 -9.63 -9.76
N ASN A 328 27.72 -10.64 -10.57
CA ASN A 328 27.05 -10.94 -11.84
C ASN A 328 25.97 -12.05 -11.74
N LYS A 329 25.72 -12.59 -10.55
CA LYS A 329 24.73 -13.65 -10.34
C LYS A 329 23.43 -13.08 -9.78
N THR A 330 22.31 -13.69 -10.16
CA THR A 330 20.99 -13.40 -9.61
C THR A 330 20.98 -13.71 -8.11
N TYR A 331 20.50 -12.77 -7.31
CA TYR A 331 20.29 -12.99 -5.88
C TYR A 331 18.92 -13.61 -5.63
N SER A 332 18.84 -14.41 -4.57
CA SER A 332 17.58 -14.91 -4.03
C SER A 332 17.20 -14.14 -2.78
N LEU A 333 15.91 -13.96 -2.51
CA LEU A 333 15.42 -13.41 -1.23
C LEU A 333 15.86 -14.27 -0.02
N SER A 334 16.24 -15.53 -0.24
CA SER A 334 16.83 -16.39 0.80
C SER A 334 18.31 -16.12 1.08
N ASP A 335 18.99 -15.36 0.24
CA ASP A 335 20.40 -15.03 0.42
C ASP A 335 20.56 -14.07 1.62
N VAL A 336 21.76 -14.10 2.21
CA VAL A 336 22.13 -13.35 3.41
C VAL A 336 23.11 -12.24 3.02
N ILE A 337 22.86 -11.04 3.52
CA ILE A 337 23.66 -9.84 3.31
C ILE A 337 24.32 -9.44 4.64
N GLU A 338 25.60 -9.09 4.60
CA GLU A 338 26.36 -8.64 5.77
C GLU A 338 27.45 -7.62 5.39
N PRO A 339 27.92 -6.79 6.34
CA PRO A 339 29.05 -5.88 6.11
C PRO A 339 30.29 -6.66 5.66
N SER A 340 31.02 -6.11 4.69
CA SER A 340 32.34 -6.64 4.34
C SER A 340 33.30 -6.39 5.50
N LYS A 341 34.03 -7.42 5.91
CA LYS A 341 35.07 -7.31 6.95
C LYS A 341 36.41 -6.82 6.40
N GLN A 342 36.51 -6.61 5.08
CA GLN A 342 37.69 -6.03 4.47
C GLN A 342 37.68 -4.52 4.66
N ILE A 343 38.66 -4.00 5.41
CA ILE A 343 38.92 -2.56 5.52
C ILE A 343 39.37 -2.09 4.14
N ILE A 344 38.51 -1.34 3.45
CA ILE A 344 38.91 -0.57 2.27
C ILE A 344 39.55 0.70 2.80
N LEU A 345 40.89 0.72 2.87
CA LEU A 345 41.63 1.96 3.07
C LEU A 345 41.39 2.83 1.84
N ILE A 346 40.69 3.96 2.04
CA ILE A 346 40.47 4.99 1.01
C ILE A 346 41.75 5.80 0.84
#